data_AF-A0AAW2IUY0-F1
#
_entry.id   AF-A0AAW2IUY0-F1
#
_cell.length_a   1.000
_cell.length_b   1.000
_cell.length_c   1.000
_cell.angle_alpha   90.00
_cell.angle_beta   90.00
_cell.angle_gamma   90.00
#
_symmetry.space_group_name_H-M   'P 1'
#
loop_
_entity.id
_entity.type
_entity.pdbx_description
1 polymer ?
#
loop_
_entity_poly.entity_id
_entity_poly.type
_entity_poly.pdbx_seq_one_letter_code
_entity_poly.pdbx_strand_id
1 'polypeptide(L)' 'MLFYLTTLNLARFLSEEVPVVPERETDTQKRAAMDAWGHGDFLCRNYILDGLSDTLSNVYSSATTARAL' A
#
# COMPACT_ATOMS: atom_id res chain seq x y z
N MET A 1 -11.77 -0.79 1.17
CA MET A 1 -10.32 -1.02 1.33
C MET A 1 -9.78 -0.67 2.72
N LEU A 2 -10.15 0.47 3.31
CA LEU A 2 -9.65 0.88 4.63
C LEU A 2 -9.82 -0.17 5.74
N PHE A 3 -11.00 -0.82 5.81
CA PHE A 3 -11.26 -1.91 6.78
C PHE A 3 -10.24 -3.04 6.67
N TYR A 4 -9.94 -3.50 5.45
CA TYR A 4 -8.99 -4.57 5.18
C TYR A 4 -7.54 -4.19 5.56
N LEU A 5 -7.12 -2.97 5.20
CA LEU A 5 -5.81 -2.43 5.60
C LEU A 5 -5.69 -2.29 7.13
N THR A 6 -6.81 -1.99 7.82
CA THR A 6 -6.85 -1.91 9.28
C THR A 6 -6.64 -3.28 9.91
N THR A 7 -7.29 -4.34 9.38
CA THR A 7 -7.08 -5.73 9.83
C THR A 7 -5.62 -6.17 9.67
N LEU A 8 -4.94 -5.72 8.61
CA LEU A 8 -3.53 -6.02 8.35
C LEU A 8 -2.55 -5.10 9.11
N ASN A 9 -3.04 -4.17 9.94
CA ASN A 9 -2.24 -3.16 10.62
C ASN A 9 -1.39 -2.29 9.66
N LEU A 10 -1.88 -2.10 8.43
CA LEU A 10 -1.28 -1.28 7.39
C LEU A 10 -1.92 0.11 7.29
N ALA A 11 -3.09 0.32 7.90
CA ALA A 11 -3.81 1.60 7.82
C ALA A 11 -2.99 2.80 8.33
N ARG A 12 -2.07 2.58 9.27
CA ARG A 12 -1.16 3.63 9.78
C ARG A 12 -0.29 4.25 8.68
N PHE A 13 0.15 3.47 7.70
CA PHE A 13 0.99 3.94 6.59
C PHE A 13 0.27 4.91 5.64
N LEU A 14 -1.05 5.08 5.79
CA LEU A 14 -1.81 6.09 5.03
C LEU A 14 -1.58 7.51 5.54
N SER A 15 -1.22 7.66 6.81
CA SER A 15 -1.09 8.96 7.49
C SER A 15 0.26 9.15 8.19
N GLU A 16 1.03 8.08 8.37
CA GLU A 16 2.34 8.10 8.99
C GLU A 16 3.37 8.72 8.04
N GLU A 17 4.15 9.69 8.53
CA GLU A 17 5.21 10.31 7.74
C GLU A 17 6.41 9.36 7.59
N VAL A 18 7.16 9.53 6.49
CA VAL A 18 8.39 8.78 6.26
C VAL A 18 9.36 9.10 7.40
N PRO A 19 9.84 8.09 8.16
CA PRO A 19 10.75 8.35 9.24
C PRO A 19 12.08 8.88 8.68
N VAL A 20 12.55 10.00 9.23
CA VAL A 20 13.79 10.65 8.80
C VAL A 20 14.94 10.07 9.60
N VAL A 21 15.86 9.38 8.93
CA VAL A 21 17.08 8.84 9.55
C VAL A 21 18.31 9.51 8.94
N PRO A 22 19.25 10.00 9.77
CA PRO A 22 20.46 10.62 9.27
C PRO A 22 21.32 9.62 8.49
N GLU A 23 21.96 10.09 7.43
CA GLU A 23 22.74 9.28 6.48
C GLU A 23 23.89 8.46 7.12
N ARG A 24 24.32 8.88 8.32
CA ARG A 24 25.36 8.22 9.14
C ARG A 24 24.80 7.50 10.37
N GLU A 25 23.52 7.14 10.38
CA GLU A 25 22.96 6.37 11.48
C GLU A 25 23.63 4.99 11.54
N THR A 26 24.40 4.76 12.60
CA THR A 26 25.09 3.49 12.89
C THR A 26 24.28 2.56 13.79
N ASP A 27 23.17 3.06 14.34
CA ASP A 27 22.26 2.27 15.16
C ASP A 27 21.54 1.23 14.30
N THR A 28 21.87 -0.04 14.55
CA THR A 28 21.31 -1.18 13.82
C THR A 28 19.82 -1.36 14.07
N GLN A 29 19.30 -0.98 15.24
CA GLN A 29 17.87 -1.07 15.56
C GLN A 29 17.10 -0.02 14.78
N LYS A 30 17.61 1.21 14.68
CA LYS A 30 16.96 2.26 13.88
C LYS A 30 16.95 1.92 12.40
N ARG A 31 18.03 1.34 11.87
CA ARG A 31 18.05 0.84 10.48
C ARG A 31 17.02 -0.27 10.25
N ALA A 32 16.95 -1.24 11.14
CA ALA A 32 15.96 -2.31 11.05
C ALA A 32 14.52 -1.78 11.12
N ALA A 33 14.27 -0.76 11.96
CA ALA A 33 12.97 -0.10 12.04
C ALA A 33 12.61 0.63 10.74
N MET A 34 13.57 1.29 10.09
CA MET A 34 13.39 1.91 8.77
C MET A 34 13.06 0.90 7.69
N ASP A 35 13.82 -0.19 7.64
CA ASP A 35 13.59 -1.24 6.64
C ASP A 35 12.21 -1.85 6.84
N ALA A 36 11.82 -2.14 8.09
CA ALA A 36 10.49 -2.64 8.41
C ALA A 36 9.38 -1.65 8.04
N TRP A 37 9.60 -0.34 8.27
CA TRP A 37 8.67 0.70 7.84
C TRP A 37 8.52 0.72 6.32
N GLY A 38 9.64 0.70 5.57
CA GLY A 38 9.62 0.71 4.10
C GLY A 38 8.92 -0.51 3.51
N HIS A 39 9.11 -1.70 4.10
CA HIS A 39 8.37 -2.90 3.70
C HIS A 39 6.87 -2.75 3.94
N GLY A 40 6.47 -2.16 5.07
CA GLY A 40 5.07 -1.92 5.39
C GLY A 40 4.40 -0.91 4.46
N ASP A 41 5.07 0.19 4.12
CA ASP A 41 4.60 1.18 3.14
C ASP A 41 4.45 0.55 1.74
N PHE A 42 5.44 -0.23 1.31
CA PHE A 42 5.37 -0.97 0.04
C PHE A 42 4.15 -1.90 0.01
N LEU A 43 3.93 -2.70 1.05
CA LEU A 43 2.77 -3.60 1.12
C LEU A 43 1.45 -2.83 1.11
N CYS A 44 1.34 -1.77 1.90
CA CYS A 44 0.13 -0.94 1.95
C CYS A 44 -0.25 -0.41 0.56
N ARG A 45 0.72 0.13 -0.19
CA ARG A 45 0.50 0.64 -1.55
C ARG A 45 0.09 -0.45 -2.53
N ASN A 46 0.73 -1.63 -2.47
CA ASN A 46 0.37 -2.74 -3.35
C ASN A 46 -1.06 -3.22 -3.11
N TYR A 47 -1.50 -3.32 -1.85
CA TYR A 47 -2.89 -3.71 -1.56
C TYR A 47 -3.91 -2.69 -2.06
N ILE A 48 -3.61 -1.39 -1.97
CA ILE A 48 -4.47 -0.35 -2.52
C ILE A 48 -4.56 -0.50 -4.05
N LEU A 49 -3.42 -0.69 -4.71
CA LEU A 49 -3.35 -0.87 -6.16
C LEU A 49 -4.11 -2.11 -6.62
N ASP A 50 -3.95 -3.23 -5.91
CA ASP A 50 -4.65 -4.48 -6.17
C ASP A 50 -6.17 -4.32 -6.04
N GLY A 51 -6.63 -3.71 -4.95
CA GLY A 51 -8.05 -3.43 -4.75
C GLY A 51 -8.65 -2.47 -5.80
N LEU A 52 -7.86 -1.51 -6.30
CA LEU A 52 -8.28 -0.64 -7.41
C LEU A 52 -8.34 -1.41 -8.73
N SER A 53 -7.34 -2.25 -9.01
CA SER A 53 -7.29 -3.10 -10.21
C SER A 53 -8.48 -4.06 -10.28
N ASP A 54 -8.83 -4.70 -9.17
CA ASP A 54 -9.98 -5.58 -9.07
C ASP A 54 -11.30 -4.82 -9.29
N THR A 55 -11.42 -3.64 -8.68
CA THR A 55 -12.61 -2.79 -8.85
C THR A 55 -12.77 -2.35 -10.30
N LEU A 56 -11.68 -1.89 -10.94
CA LEU A 56 -11.69 -1.48 -12.34
C LEU A 56 -12.01 -2.65 -13.26
N SER A 57 -11.41 -3.82 -13.02
CA SER A 57 -11.67 -5.03 -13.79
C SER A 57 -13.14 -5.46 -13.70
N ASN A 58 -13.75 -5.37 -12.52
CA ASN A 58 -15.17 -5.66 -12.34
C ASN A 58 -16.09 -4.66 -13.06
N VAL A 59 -15.72 -3.37 -13.08
CA VAL A 59 -16.47 -2.35 -13.83
C VAL A 59 -16.35 -2.56 -15.34
N TYR A 60 -15.15 -2.85 -15.85
CA TYR A 60 -14.94 -3.09 -17.28
C TYR A 60 -15.51 -4.42 -17.77
N SER A 61 -15.55 -5.46 -16.94
CA SER A 61 -16.17 -6.75 -17.29
C SER A 61 -17.69 -6.68 -17.26
N SER A 62 -18.27 -5.89 -16.36
CA SER A 62 -19.72 -5.64 -16.28
C SER A 62 -20.22 -4.61 -17.30
N ALA A 63 -19.35 -3.72 -17.78
CA ALA A 63 -19.65 -2.86 -18.90
C ALA A 63 -19.83 -3.71 -20.17
N THR A 64 -21.06 -3.77 -20.69
CA THR A 64 -21.34 -4.36 -22.00
C THR A 64 -20.43 -3.69 -23.02
N THR A 65 -19.42 -4.42 -23.50
CA THR A 65 -18.44 -3.85 -24.43
C THR A 65 -19.19 -3.29 -25.64
N ALA A 66 -18.93 -2.03 -26.02
CA ALA A 66 -19.42 -1.40 -27.24
C ALA A 66 -18.98 -2.11 -28.55
N ARG A 67 -18.37 -3.30 -28.44
CA ARG A 67 -18.03 -4.22 -29.53
C ARG A 67 -19.25 -4.99 -30.08
N ALA A 68 -20.43 -4.79 -29.48
CA ALA A 68 -21.72 -5.30 -29.97
C ALA A 68 -22.59 -4.22 -30.64
N LEU A 69 -22.01 -3.05 -30.98
CA LEU A 69 -22.64 -2.02 -31.80
C LEU A 69 -22.04 -2.02 -33.21
#